data_AF-A0A3B8WWX9-F1
#
_entry.id   AF-A0A3B8WWX9-F1
#
_cell.length_a   1.000
_cell.length_b   1.000
_cell.length_c   1.000
_cell.angle_alpha   90.00
_cell.angle_beta   90.00
_cell.angle_gamma   90.00
#
_symmetry.space_group_name_H-M   'P 1'
#
loop_
_entity.id
_entity.type
_entity.pdbx_description
1 polymer ?
#
loop_
_entity_poly.entity_id
_entity_poly.type
_entity_poly.pdbx_seq_one_letter_code
_entity_poly.pdbx_strand_id
1 'polypeptide(L)'
;MLSEANKKLLIKTSILAGTFLVIIAILASSIILSRSFYQNGLRQNCQAVLDEVYPKSYKTGQYVDLKSGQNFSAACFKARNLKNGESDYYVVIVRIPSITGAVPAVYLYSKRTGTTFVSYAIENGKANNVMDANFSSSSILYWQSHIDDMLTKSGALK
;
A
#
# COMPACT_ATOMS: atom_id res chain seq x y z
N MET A 1 54.84 -1.16 22.20
CA MET A 1 53.73 -1.46 23.13
C MET A 1 52.74 -0.31 23.07
N LEU A 2 51.44 -0.55 22.84
CA LEU A 2 50.44 0.53 22.90
C LEU A 2 50.39 1.10 24.34
N SER A 3 50.48 2.42 24.45
CA SER A 3 50.22 3.18 25.69
C SER A 3 48.86 2.78 26.27
N GLU A 4 48.75 2.69 27.60
CA GLU A 4 47.48 2.39 28.28
C GLU A 4 46.33 3.33 27.87
N ALA A 5 46.65 4.59 27.58
CA ALA A 5 45.69 5.58 27.10
C ALA A 5 45.10 5.16 25.75
N ASN A 6 45.93 4.67 24.83
CA ASN A 6 45.49 4.23 23.50
C ASN A 6 44.65 2.95 23.59
N LYS A 7 44.96 2.04 24.53
CA LYS A 7 44.13 0.83 24.77
C LYS A 7 42.74 1.21 25.29
N LYS A 8 42.66 2.12 26.25
CA LYS A 8 41.37 2.62 26.79
C LYS A 8 40.55 3.34 25.72
N LEU A 9 41.21 4.15 24.87
CA LEU A 9 40.55 4.81 23.75
C LEU A 9 39.98 3.78 22.77
N LEU A 10 40.76 2.76 22.39
CA LEU A 10 40.39 1.74 21.43
C LEU A 10 39.19 0.91 21.91
N ILE A 11 39.15 0.56 23.21
CA ILE A 11 38.01 -0.12 23.85
C ILE A 11 36.75 0.77 23.83
N LYS A 12 36.87 2.06 24.17
CA LYS A 12 35.72 2.97 24.13
C LYS A 12 35.16 3.14 22.72
N THR A 13 36.05 3.28 21.72
CA THR A 13 35.63 3.40 20.31
C THR A 13 35.03 2.11 19.77
N SER A 14 35.52 0.94 20.18
CA SER A 14 34.97 -0.34 19.73
C SER A 14 33.58 -0.61 20.32
N ILE A 15 33.36 -0.26 21.59
CA ILE A 15 32.03 -0.33 22.22
C ILE A 15 31.07 0.60 21.48
N LEU A 16 31.46 1.86 21.24
CA LEU A 16 30.62 2.83 20.55
C LEU A 16 30.26 2.36 19.12
N ALA A 17 31.25 1.89 18.35
CA ALA A 17 31.04 1.37 17.01
C ALA A 17 30.14 0.12 17.01
N GLY A 18 30.35 -0.79 17.97
CA GLY A 18 29.52 -1.98 18.16
C GLY A 18 28.07 -1.62 18.46
N THR A 19 27.83 -0.70 19.40
CA THR A 19 26.48 -0.22 19.71
C THR A 19 25.82 0.43 18.50
N PHE A 20 26.57 1.23 17.71
CA PHE A 20 26.05 1.86 16.51
C PHE A 20 25.61 0.84 15.45
N LEU A 21 26.41 -0.21 15.22
CA LEU A 21 26.05 -1.29 14.30
C LEU A 21 24.79 -2.04 14.74
N VAL A 22 24.64 -2.30 16.04
CA VAL A 22 23.44 -2.94 16.59
C VAL A 22 22.20 -2.08 16.35
N ILE A 23 22.29 -0.76 16.57
CA ILE A 23 21.17 0.16 16.30
C ILE A 23 20.78 0.12 14.82
N ILE A 24 21.74 0.15 13.90
CA ILE A 24 21.47 0.05 12.45
C ILE A 24 20.74 -1.26 12.13
N ALA A 25 21.17 -2.39 12.71
CA ALA A 25 20.53 -3.68 12.48
C ALA A 25 19.07 -3.71 12.98
N ILE A 26 18.80 -3.11 14.15
CA ILE A 26 17.44 -2.98 14.70
C ILE A 26 16.57 -2.09 13.80
N LEU A 27 17.10 -0.97 13.31
CA LEU A 27 16.36 -0.09 12.41
C LEU A 27 16.05 -0.76 11.07
N ALA A 28 17.03 -1.45 10.48
CA ALA A 28 16.86 -2.16 9.21
C ALA A 28 15.78 -3.25 9.31
N SER A 29 15.83 -4.07 10.37
CA SER A 29 14.81 -5.10 10.61
C SER A 29 13.43 -4.49 10.84
N SER A 30 13.35 -3.41 11.62
CA SER A 30 12.09 -2.69 11.88
C SER A 30 11.45 -2.14 10.60
N ILE A 31 12.26 -1.61 9.67
CA ILE A 31 11.78 -1.13 8.36
C ILE A 31 11.17 -2.27 7.54
N ILE A 32 11.83 -3.43 7.49
CA ILE A 32 11.36 -4.60 6.72
C ILE A 32 10.04 -5.11 7.31
N LEU A 33 9.96 -5.27 8.63
CA LEU A 33 8.73 -5.70 9.29
C LEU A 33 7.60 -4.69 9.08
N SER A 34 7.87 -3.40 9.28
CA SER A 34 6.88 -2.33 9.12
C SER A 34 6.26 -2.33 7.72
N ARG A 35 7.06 -2.51 6.67
CA ARG A 35 6.56 -2.63 5.28
C ARG A 35 5.61 -3.80 5.11
N SER A 36 5.95 -4.97 5.65
CA SER A 36 5.11 -6.18 5.57
C SER A 36 3.79 -5.99 6.32
N PHE A 37 3.82 -5.45 7.54
CA PHE A 37 2.62 -5.14 8.30
C PHE A 37 1.73 -4.13 7.59
N TYR A 38 2.32 -3.07 7.03
CA TYR A 38 1.60 -2.04 6.30
C TYR A 38 0.89 -2.60 5.05
N GLN A 39 1.61 -3.36 4.21
CA GLN A 39 1.03 -3.98 3.02
C GLN A 39 -0.09 -4.96 3.37
N ASN A 40 0.09 -5.75 4.44
CA ASN A 40 -0.94 -6.68 4.89
C ASN A 40 -2.19 -5.96 5.43
N GLY A 41 -2.01 -4.87 6.19
CA GLY A 41 -3.13 -4.07 6.68
C GLY A 41 -3.92 -3.44 5.54
N LEU A 42 -3.25 -2.85 4.54
CA LEU A 42 -3.90 -2.32 3.35
C LEU A 42 -4.66 -3.40 2.57
N ARG A 43 -4.06 -4.58 2.40
CA ARG A 43 -4.72 -5.72 1.74
C ARG A 43 -5.99 -6.14 2.46
N GLN A 44 -5.97 -6.20 3.79
CA GLN A 44 -7.14 -6.55 4.60
C GLN A 44 -8.24 -5.50 4.47
N ASN A 45 -7.89 -4.21 4.47
CA ASN A 45 -8.86 -3.13 4.26
C ASN A 45 -9.51 -3.21 2.86
N CYS A 46 -8.70 -3.45 1.82
CA CYS A 46 -9.23 -3.69 0.47
C CYS A 46 -10.17 -4.90 0.42
N GLN A 47 -9.80 -5.99 1.10
CA GLN A 47 -10.65 -7.18 1.17
C GLN A 47 -11.98 -6.88 1.86
N ALA A 48 -11.97 -6.15 2.98
CA ALA A 48 -13.18 -5.77 3.71
C ALA A 48 -14.14 -4.94 2.83
N VAL A 49 -13.61 -3.93 2.12
CA VAL A 49 -14.40 -3.10 1.19
C VAL A 49 -15.01 -3.96 0.07
N LEU A 50 -14.23 -4.89 -0.50
CA LEU A 50 -14.74 -5.78 -1.55
C LEU A 50 -15.77 -6.77 -1.02
N ASP A 51 -15.60 -7.29 0.19
CA ASP A 51 -16.55 -8.21 0.80
C ASP A 51 -17.88 -7.53 1.16
N GLU A 52 -17.85 -6.22 1.43
CA GLU A 52 -19.05 -5.41 1.67
C GLU A 52 -19.78 -5.07 0.36
N VAL A 53 -19.06 -4.58 -0.65
CA VAL A 53 -19.67 -4.14 -1.92
C VAL A 53 -20.00 -5.33 -2.84
N TYR A 54 -19.13 -6.35 -2.86
CA TYR A 54 -19.27 -7.54 -3.70
C TYR A 54 -19.07 -8.84 -2.89
N PRO A 55 -20.03 -9.22 -2.03
CA PRO A 55 -19.90 -10.35 -1.13
C PRO A 55 -19.41 -11.62 -1.83
N LYS A 56 -18.32 -12.21 -1.30
CA LYS A 56 -17.71 -13.46 -1.78
C LYS A 56 -17.39 -13.48 -3.28
N SER A 57 -17.24 -12.32 -3.91
CA SER A 57 -17.00 -12.23 -5.36
C SER A 57 -15.52 -12.06 -5.68
N TYR A 58 -14.74 -11.43 -4.80
CA TYR A 58 -13.33 -11.15 -5.05
C TYR A 58 -12.43 -11.56 -3.87
N LYS A 59 -11.22 -12.02 -4.19
CA LYS A 59 -10.17 -12.28 -3.21
C LYS A 59 -8.91 -11.49 -3.55
N THR A 60 -8.48 -10.64 -2.63
CA THR A 60 -7.20 -9.93 -2.70
C THR A 60 -6.03 -10.89 -2.50
N GLY A 61 -5.00 -10.71 -3.30
CA GLY A 61 -3.82 -11.55 -3.40
C GLY A 61 -2.53 -10.78 -3.11
N GLN A 62 -1.50 -11.09 -3.89
CA GLN A 62 -0.16 -10.54 -3.69
C GLN A 62 -0.09 -9.05 -4.00
N TYR A 63 0.75 -8.34 -3.24
CA TYR A 63 1.12 -6.96 -3.50
C TYR A 63 1.85 -6.84 -4.84
N VAL A 64 1.55 -5.77 -5.59
CA VAL A 64 2.17 -5.44 -6.86
C VAL A 64 2.92 -4.14 -6.65
N ASP A 65 4.23 -4.16 -6.87
CA ASP A 65 5.05 -2.97 -6.72
C ASP A 65 4.80 -2.01 -7.89
N LEU A 66 4.38 -0.78 -7.56
CA LEU A 66 4.19 0.27 -8.55
C LEU A 66 5.53 1.00 -8.73
N LYS A 67 5.97 1.20 -9.98
CA LYS A 67 7.26 1.87 -10.22
C LYS A 67 7.20 3.32 -9.70
N SER A 68 8.13 3.61 -8.78
CA SER A 68 8.49 4.86 -8.06
C SER A 68 7.68 6.15 -8.28
N GLY A 69 7.38 6.82 -7.16
CA GLY A 69 6.77 8.15 -7.06
C GLY A 69 5.34 8.11 -6.52
N GLN A 70 4.58 7.09 -6.94
CA GLN A 70 3.15 6.94 -6.62
C GLN A 70 2.88 5.94 -5.48
N ASN A 71 3.88 5.14 -5.08
CA ASN A 71 3.80 4.23 -3.92
C ASN A 71 3.45 4.98 -2.61
N PHE A 72 3.67 6.29 -2.55
CA PHE A 72 3.34 7.09 -1.36
C PHE A 72 1.85 7.40 -1.22
N SER A 73 1.10 7.39 -2.32
CA SER A 73 -0.34 7.67 -2.32
C SER A 73 -1.19 6.49 -2.76
N ALA A 74 -0.60 5.41 -3.27
CA ALA A 74 -1.34 4.25 -3.77
C ALA A 74 -0.64 2.92 -3.46
N ALA A 75 -1.44 1.87 -3.24
CA ALA A 75 -0.98 0.50 -3.16
C ALA A 75 -1.84 -0.40 -4.06
N CYS A 76 -1.21 -1.36 -4.72
CA CYS A 76 -1.86 -2.27 -5.65
C CYS A 76 -1.72 -3.72 -5.20
N PHE A 77 -2.80 -4.47 -5.35
CA PHE A 77 -2.87 -5.90 -5.06
C PHE A 77 -3.51 -6.63 -6.23
N LYS A 78 -3.01 -7.81 -6.57
CA LYS A 78 -3.74 -8.70 -7.47
C LYS A 78 -5.06 -9.11 -6.81
N ALA A 79 -6.07 -9.35 -7.61
CA ALA A 79 -7.34 -9.91 -7.16
C ALA A 79 -7.77 -11.04 -8.08
N ARG A 80 -8.51 -11.99 -7.49
CA ARG A 80 -9.18 -13.06 -8.23
C ARG A 80 -10.67 -12.90 -8.06
N ASN A 81 -11.41 -13.02 -9.16
CA ASN A 81 -12.85 -13.16 -9.12
C ASN A 81 -13.19 -14.63 -8.81
N LEU A 82 -13.90 -14.85 -7.70
CA LEU A 82 -14.25 -16.18 -7.19
C LEU A 82 -15.40 -16.83 -7.97
N LYS A 83 -16.19 -16.04 -8.73
CA LYS A 83 -17.33 -16.55 -9.50
C LYS A 83 -16.90 -17.20 -10.81
N ASN A 84 -15.89 -16.65 -11.47
CA ASN A 84 -15.38 -17.14 -12.76
C ASN A 84 -13.94 -17.67 -12.71
N GLY A 85 -13.25 -17.52 -11.58
CA GLY A 85 -11.86 -17.99 -11.39
C GLY A 85 -10.78 -17.11 -12.01
N GLU A 86 -11.15 -16.01 -12.68
CA GLU A 86 -10.21 -15.13 -13.37
C GLU A 86 -9.32 -14.36 -12.39
N SER A 87 -8.02 -14.31 -12.68
CA SER A 87 -6.99 -13.63 -11.89
C SER A 87 -6.53 -12.29 -12.46
N ASP A 88 -7.22 -11.79 -13.48
CA ASP A 88 -6.82 -10.59 -14.24
C ASP A 88 -7.37 -9.30 -13.65
N TYR A 89 -7.64 -9.34 -12.34
CA TYR A 89 -8.13 -8.20 -11.59
C TYR A 89 -7.01 -7.61 -10.74
N TYR A 90 -7.04 -6.29 -10.60
CA TYR A 90 -6.17 -5.55 -9.71
C TYR A 90 -7.02 -4.67 -8.81
N VAL A 91 -6.66 -4.59 -7.55
CA VAL A 91 -7.32 -3.73 -6.57
C VAL A 91 -6.31 -2.69 -6.14
N VAL A 92 -6.67 -1.44 -6.31
CA VAL A 92 -5.81 -0.31 -6.01
C VAL A 92 -6.48 0.52 -4.93
N ILE A 93 -5.77 0.74 -3.83
CA ILE A 93 -6.19 1.68 -2.78
C ILE A 93 -5.37 2.95 -2.91
N VAL A 94 -6.05 4.09 -3.01
CA VAL A 94 -5.45 5.39 -3.25
C VAL A 94 -5.88 6.37 -2.18
N ARG A 95 -4.94 7.15 -1.67
CA ARG A 95 -5.19 8.21 -0.71
C ARG A 95 -5.61 9.48 -1.44
N ILE A 96 -6.90 9.82 -1.39
CA ILE A 96 -7.47 11.02 -2.01
C ILE A 96 -7.48 12.14 -0.97
N PRO A 97 -6.84 13.29 -1.22
CA PRO A 97 -6.92 14.43 -0.31
C PRO A 97 -8.36 14.97 -0.24
N SER A 98 -8.86 15.22 0.96
CA SER A 98 -10.15 15.89 1.18
C SER A 98 -10.01 16.98 2.24
N ILE A 99 -11.04 17.82 2.39
CA ILE A 99 -11.07 18.94 3.34
C ILE A 99 -10.81 18.46 4.78
N THR A 100 -11.31 17.28 5.14
CA THR A 100 -11.20 16.72 6.50
C THR A 100 -9.99 15.81 6.69
N GLY A 101 -9.14 15.68 5.67
CA GLY A 101 -7.99 14.79 5.65
C GLY A 101 -8.02 13.81 4.48
N ALA A 102 -6.95 13.05 4.34
CA ALA A 102 -6.80 12.17 3.17
C ALA A 102 -7.55 10.85 3.37
N VAL A 103 -8.43 10.52 2.43
CA VAL A 103 -9.38 9.41 2.49
C VAL A 103 -8.92 8.29 1.57
N PRO A 104 -8.84 7.04 2.05
CA PRO A 104 -8.50 5.91 1.20
C PRO A 104 -9.70 5.52 0.32
N ALA A 105 -9.52 5.59 -1.00
CA ALA A 105 -10.47 5.15 -2.02
C ALA A 105 -9.99 3.84 -2.63
N VAL A 106 -10.89 2.87 -2.78
CA VAL A 106 -10.62 1.56 -3.36
C VAL A 106 -11.18 1.50 -4.78
N TYR A 107 -10.34 1.06 -5.70
CA TYR A 107 -10.66 0.86 -7.10
C TYR A 107 -10.43 -0.60 -7.48
N LEU A 108 -11.26 -1.10 -8.39
CA LEU A 108 -11.12 -2.41 -9.01
C LEU A 108 -10.84 -2.21 -10.49
N TYR A 109 -9.73 -2.74 -10.96
CA TYR A 109 -9.35 -2.76 -12.37
C TYR A 109 -9.52 -4.17 -12.94
N SER A 110 -10.02 -4.23 -14.18
CA SER A 110 -9.96 -5.41 -15.03
C SER A 110 -9.64 -4.97 -16.45
N LYS A 111 -8.89 -5.78 -17.21
CA LYS A 111 -8.64 -5.53 -18.64
C LYS A 111 -9.92 -5.39 -19.47
N ARG A 112 -11.02 -6.03 -19.04
CA ARG A 112 -12.30 -6.03 -19.78
C ARG A 112 -13.15 -4.79 -19.49
N THR A 113 -13.18 -4.33 -18.25
CA THR A 113 -14.09 -3.26 -17.80
C THR A 113 -13.38 -1.94 -17.51
N GLY A 114 -12.04 -1.91 -17.53
CA GLY A 114 -11.25 -0.79 -17.07
C GLY A 114 -11.23 -0.66 -15.55
N THR A 115 -10.71 0.47 -15.06
CA THR A 115 -10.79 0.84 -13.65
C THR A 115 -12.20 1.29 -13.28
N THR A 116 -12.73 0.78 -12.17
CA THR A 116 -14.00 1.18 -11.57
C THR A 116 -13.79 1.55 -10.11
N PHE A 117 -14.37 2.66 -9.67
CA PHE A 117 -14.41 3.02 -8.26
C PHE A 117 -15.36 2.08 -7.50
N VAL A 118 -14.90 1.54 -6.36
CA VAL A 118 -15.69 0.62 -5.53
C VAL A 118 -16.34 1.38 -4.38
N SER A 119 -15.51 1.90 -3.47
CA SER A 119 -15.95 2.69 -2.32
C SER A 119 -14.75 3.29 -1.58
N TYR A 120 -15.01 4.08 -0.55
CA TYR A 120 -14.00 4.52 0.39
C TYR A 120 -13.81 3.49 1.52
N ALA A 121 -12.57 3.31 1.97
CA ALA A 121 -12.23 2.45 3.10
C ALA A 121 -12.22 3.26 4.42
N ILE A 122 -13.40 3.62 4.93
CA ILE A 122 -13.55 4.47 6.13
C ILE A 122 -13.92 3.57 7.32
N GLU A 123 -13.22 3.69 8.45
CA GLU A 123 -13.41 2.93 9.71
C GLU A 123 -13.54 1.40 9.57
N ASN A 124 -12.53 0.66 10.03
CA ASN A 124 -12.51 -0.82 10.03
C ASN A 124 -12.78 -1.47 8.66
N GLY A 125 -12.47 -0.77 7.56
CA GLY A 125 -12.68 -1.28 6.21
C GLY A 125 -14.14 -1.29 5.76
N LYS A 126 -15.02 -0.51 6.42
CA LYS A 126 -16.40 -0.36 5.98
C LYS A 126 -16.50 0.58 4.77
N ALA A 127 -17.36 0.21 3.83
CA ALA A 127 -17.65 0.93 2.61
C ALA A 127 -18.73 1.99 2.89
N ASN A 128 -18.32 3.23 3.16
CA ASN A 128 -19.27 4.32 3.38
C ASN A 128 -19.48 5.13 2.09
N ASN A 129 -20.73 5.14 1.58
CA ASN A 129 -21.18 6.01 0.48
C ASN A 129 -21.43 7.47 0.93
N VAL A 130 -21.01 7.84 2.15
CA VAL A 130 -21.45 9.05 2.86
C VAL A 130 -20.60 10.29 2.51
N MET A 131 -19.51 10.14 1.75
CA MET A 131 -18.79 11.33 1.27
C MET A 131 -19.54 11.98 0.12
N ASP A 132 -20.04 13.20 0.38
CA ASP A 132 -20.82 14.05 -0.49
C ASP A 132 -20.54 13.83 -1.99
N ALA A 133 -21.63 13.53 -2.72
CA ALA A 133 -21.64 13.22 -4.15
C ALA A 133 -21.03 14.33 -5.05
N ASN A 134 -20.79 15.53 -4.51
CA ASN A 134 -20.35 16.70 -5.27
C ASN A 134 -18.85 17.03 -5.14
N PHE A 135 -18.16 16.59 -4.08
CA PHE A 135 -16.72 16.89 -3.89
C PHE A 135 -15.80 15.77 -4.41
N SER A 136 -16.36 14.58 -4.64
CA SER A 136 -15.65 13.34 -4.88
C SER A 136 -15.52 12.96 -6.35
N SER A 137 -16.41 13.41 -7.23
CA SER A 137 -16.52 12.94 -8.60
C SER A 137 -15.30 13.27 -9.48
N SER A 138 -14.76 14.49 -9.40
CA SER A 138 -13.58 14.87 -10.20
C SER A 138 -12.30 14.13 -9.78
N SER A 139 -12.08 13.99 -8.48
CA SER A 139 -10.93 13.25 -7.94
C SER A 139 -11.06 11.75 -8.20
N ILE A 140 -12.26 11.19 -8.08
CA ILE A 140 -12.53 9.79 -8.42
C ILE A 140 -12.23 9.54 -9.91
N LEU A 141 -12.78 10.37 -10.80
CA LEU A 141 -12.59 10.25 -12.24
C LEU A 141 -11.12 10.42 -12.64
N TYR A 142 -10.43 11.39 -12.03
CA TYR A 142 -8.99 11.57 -12.21
C TYR A 142 -8.25 10.28 -11.89
N TRP A 143 -8.44 9.73 -10.69
CA TRP A 143 -7.74 8.50 -10.28
C TRP A 143 -8.15 7.28 -11.10
N GLN A 144 -9.42 7.19 -11.49
CA GLN A 144 -9.91 6.13 -12.38
C GLN A 144 -9.17 6.12 -13.72
N SER A 145 -8.95 7.30 -14.32
CA SER A 145 -8.15 7.42 -15.55
C SER A 145 -6.64 7.21 -15.33
N HIS A 146 -6.13 7.60 -14.16
CA HIS A 146 -4.70 7.56 -13.87
C HIS A 146 -4.23 6.14 -13.50
N ILE A 147 -5.07 5.34 -12.84
CA ILE A 147 -4.72 3.98 -12.41
C ILE A 147 -4.34 3.09 -13.60
N ASP A 148 -5.02 3.22 -14.74
CA ASP A 148 -4.70 2.45 -15.94
C ASP A 148 -3.25 2.73 -16.42
N ASP A 149 -2.86 4.00 -16.44
CA ASP A 149 -1.49 4.43 -16.76
C ASP A 149 -0.47 3.94 -15.72
N MET A 150 -0.81 4.00 -14.43
CA MET A 150 0.04 3.49 -13.34
C MET A 150 0.29 1.97 -13.45
N LEU A 151 -0.76 1.20 -13.71
CA LEU A 151 -0.67 -0.25 -13.86
C LEU A 151 0.09 -0.65 -15.13
N THR A 152 -0.02 0.15 -16.20
CA THR A 152 0.75 -0.04 -17.43
C THR A 152 2.24 0.22 -17.20
N LYS A 153 2.59 1.37 -16.59
CA LYS A 153 3.98 1.75 -16.29
C LYS A 153 4.67 0.80 -15.32
N SER A 154 3.93 0.25 -14.36
CA SER A 154 4.45 -0.77 -13.43
C SER A 154 4.74 -2.11 -14.11
N GLY A 155 4.21 -2.35 -15.31
CA GLY A 155 4.31 -3.63 -16.01
C GLY A 155 3.36 -4.70 -15.45
N ALA A 156 2.39 -4.30 -14.62
CA ALA A 156 1.31 -5.17 -14.15
C ALA A 156 0.35 -5.53 -15.29
N LEU A 157 0.19 -4.61 -16.25
CA LEU A 157 -0.53 -4.82 -17.51
C LEU A 157 0.50 -5.09 -18.61
N LYS A 158 0.82 -6.38 -18.82
CA LYS A 158 1.47 -6.85 -20.04
C LYS A 158 0.42 -7.32 -21.04
#